data_AF-A0A1G3L1F3-F1
#
_entry.id   AF-A0A1G3L1F3-F1
#
_cell.length_a   1.000
_cell.length_b   1.000
_cell.length_c   1.000
_cell.angle_alpha   90.00
_cell.angle_beta   90.00
_cell.angle_gamma   90.00
#
_symmetry.space_group_name_H-M   'P 1'
#
loop_
_entity.id
_entity.type
_entity.pdbx_description
1 polymer ?
#
loop_
_entity_poly.entity_id
_entity_poly.type
_entity_poly.pdbx_seq_one_letter_code
_entity_poly.pdbx_strand_id
1 'polypeptide(L)'
;MKECEKDSKENITLSISMTNGKCAVGENVGEECLKNNNVPVLSCEGACIRGEIARLAANYVSKHKNFKRGCHGELFTVPNSKIAQWILNAEKVVCIDGCFLKCHSRILENMIEPSKLFVFDALSHYNKYNNIFDIDGVPEVERKEVAENVAQWVLKSIEENKILTNNSSCCK
;
A
#
# COMPACT_ATOMS: atom_id res chain seq x y z
N MET A 1 37.84 5.32 -11.83
CA MET A 1 36.48 4.76 -11.70
C MET A 1 36.48 3.82 -10.51
N LYS A 2 35.79 4.16 -9.43
CA LYS A 2 35.56 3.21 -8.32
C LYS A 2 34.28 2.47 -8.64
N GLU A 3 34.37 1.15 -8.80
CA GLU A 3 33.20 0.27 -8.78
C GLU A 3 32.53 0.43 -7.42
N CYS A 4 31.27 0.86 -7.40
CA CYS A 4 30.44 0.74 -6.21
C CYS A 4 30.14 -0.74 -6.03
N GLU A 5 30.74 -1.37 -5.02
CA GLU A 5 30.28 -2.65 -4.49
C GLU A 5 28.78 -2.54 -4.22
N LYS A 6 27.98 -3.34 -4.94
CA LYS A 6 26.58 -3.54 -4.59
C LYS A 6 26.57 -4.27 -3.27
N ASP A 7 26.23 -3.59 -2.18
CA ASP A 7 25.90 -4.23 -0.91
C ASP A 7 24.99 -5.44 -1.19
N SER A 8 25.44 -6.62 -0.77
CA SER A 8 24.65 -7.84 -0.86
C SER A 8 23.38 -7.65 -0.05
N LYS A 9 22.24 -7.43 -0.72
CA LYS A 9 20.95 -7.34 -0.04
C LYS A 9 20.71 -8.65 0.71
N GLU A 10 20.65 -8.59 2.04
CA GLU A 10 20.18 -9.70 2.85
C GLU A 10 18.72 -9.99 2.46
N ASN A 11 18.46 -11.22 1.99
CA ASN A 11 17.13 -11.64 1.57
C ASN A 11 16.44 -12.42 2.69
N ILE A 12 15.16 -12.14 2.91
CA ILE A 12 14.30 -12.88 3.83
C ILE A 12 13.40 -13.79 3.01
N THR A 13 13.34 -15.08 3.36
CA THR A 13 12.41 -16.05 2.76
C THR A 13 11.42 -16.53 3.80
N LEU A 14 10.13 -16.51 3.44
CA LEU A 14 9.04 -17.03 4.25
C LEU A 14 8.33 -18.15 3.47
N SER A 15 8.26 -19.35 4.04
CA SER A 15 7.48 -20.45 3.47
C SER A 15 6.04 -20.40 3.98
N ILE A 16 5.08 -20.34 3.07
CA ILE A 16 3.64 -20.24 3.38
C ILE A 16 2.96 -21.49 2.80
N SER A 17 2.18 -22.19 3.63
CA SER A 17 1.37 -23.32 3.17
C SER A 17 0.21 -22.85 2.31
N MET A 18 -0.02 -23.50 1.18
CA MET A 18 -1.20 -23.23 0.35
C MET A 18 -2.48 -23.63 1.08
N THR A 19 -3.54 -22.84 0.88
CA THR A 19 -4.89 -23.20 1.32
C THR A 19 -5.70 -23.71 0.14
N ASN A 20 -6.61 -24.66 0.41
CA ASN A 20 -7.66 -25.07 -0.54
C ASN A 20 -8.93 -24.21 -0.42
N GLY A 21 -8.98 -23.34 0.60
CA GLY A 21 -10.10 -22.42 0.80
C GLY A 21 -10.13 -21.32 -0.26
N LYS A 22 -11.34 -20.82 -0.56
CA LYS A 22 -11.57 -19.68 -1.45
C LYS A 22 -12.43 -18.64 -0.76
N CYS A 23 -12.05 -17.38 -0.89
CA CYS A 23 -12.87 -16.26 -0.44
C CYS A 23 -13.89 -15.92 -1.53
N ALA A 24 -15.15 -16.33 -1.38
CA ALA A 24 -16.19 -16.05 -2.38
C ALA A 24 -16.37 -14.54 -2.64
N VAL A 25 -16.21 -13.72 -1.60
CA VAL A 25 -16.25 -12.25 -1.73
C VAL A 25 -15.06 -11.75 -2.55
N GLY A 26 -13.86 -12.27 -2.30
CA GLY A 26 -12.65 -11.94 -3.05
C GLY A 26 -12.76 -12.32 -4.52
N GLU A 27 -13.30 -13.51 -4.82
CA GLU A 27 -13.50 -13.96 -6.20
C GLU A 27 -14.40 -12.99 -6.98
N ASN A 28 -15.56 -12.64 -6.42
CA ASN A 28 -16.50 -11.73 -7.06
C ASN A 28 -15.93 -10.31 -7.23
N VAL A 29 -15.34 -9.76 -6.16
CA VAL A 29 -14.77 -8.40 -6.18
C VAL A 29 -13.59 -8.34 -7.15
N GLY A 30 -12.70 -9.33 -7.14
CA GLY A 30 -11.54 -9.39 -8.03
C GLY A 30 -11.96 -9.49 -9.49
N GLU A 31 -12.97 -10.30 -9.81
CA GLU A 31 -13.52 -10.40 -11.17
C GLU A 31 -14.13 -9.07 -11.64
N GLU A 32 -14.94 -8.41 -10.80
CA GLU A 32 -15.48 -7.09 -11.10
C GLU A 32 -14.36 -6.07 -11.35
N CYS A 33 -13.34 -6.06 -10.49
CA CYS A 33 -12.24 -5.10 -10.59
C CYS A 33 -11.37 -5.33 -11.84
N LEU A 34 -11.14 -6.60 -12.21
CA LEU A 34 -10.48 -6.96 -13.48
C LEU A 34 -11.28 -6.46 -14.68
N LYS A 35 -12.59 -6.72 -14.70
CA LYS A 35 -13.48 -6.32 -15.80
C LYS A 35 -13.52 -4.80 -15.97
N ASN A 36 -13.50 -4.06 -14.86
CA ASN A 36 -13.63 -2.61 -14.84
C ASN A 36 -12.26 -1.88 -14.84
N ASN A 37 -11.14 -2.62 -14.91
CA ASN A 37 -9.78 -2.07 -14.82
C ASN A 37 -9.60 -1.13 -13.62
N ASN A 38 -10.11 -1.53 -12.44
CA ASN A 38 -9.98 -0.73 -11.24
C ASN A 38 -8.53 -0.68 -10.75
N VAL A 39 -8.15 0.44 -10.14
CA VAL A 39 -6.85 0.65 -9.51
C VAL A 39 -6.91 0.13 -8.07
N PRO A 40 -6.15 -0.92 -7.71
CA PRO A 40 -6.06 -1.40 -6.34
C PRO A 40 -5.38 -0.38 -5.42
N VAL A 41 -5.94 -0.20 -4.24
CA VAL A 41 -5.41 0.62 -3.15
C VAL A 41 -5.13 -0.29 -1.96
N LEU A 42 -3.87 -0.41 -1.57
CA LEU A 42 -3.34 -1.11 -0.41
C LEU A 42 -2.88 -0.09 0.66
N SER A 43 -2.77 -0.55 1.91
CA SER A 43 -2.36 0.31 3.04
C SER A 43 -1.54 -0.47 4.05
N CYS A 44 -0.80 0.23 4.90
CA CYS A 44 -0.28 -0.34 6.14
C CYS A 44 -1.40 -0.99 6.97
N GLU A 45 -1.14 -2.19 7.49
CA GLU A 45 -2.08 -2.96 8.32
C GLU A 45 -1.53 -3.19 9.74
N GLY A 46 -0.52 -2.41 10.13
CA GLY A 46 0.04 -2.46 11.48
C GLY A 46 -0.92 -1.87 12.51
N ALA A 47 -0.85 -2.38 13.75
CA ALA A 47 -1.80 -2.05 14.83
C ALA A 47 -1.70 -0.63 15.40
N CYS A 48 -0.69 0.17 15.01
CA CYS A 48 -0.50 1.50 15.56
C CYS A 48 -1.38 2.57 14.89
N ILE A 49 -1.52 3.74 15.54
CA ILE A 49 -2.25 4.90 15.00
C ILE A 49 -1.86 5.28 13.56
N ARG A 50 -0.58 5.12 13.21
CA ARG A 50 -0.08 5.43 11.86
C ARG A 50 -0.61 4.45 10.81
N GLY A 51 -0.74 3.17 11.18
CA GLY A 51 -1.40 2.16 10.35
C GLY A 51 -2.89 2.45 10.22
N GLU A 52 -3.54 2.87 11.31
CA GLU A 52 -4.96 3.24 11.28
C GLU A 52 -5.25 4.40 10.32
N ILE A 53 -4.47 5.46 10.39
CA ILE A 53 -4.60 6.61 9.48
C ILE A 53 -4.41 6.17 8.02
N ALA A 54 -3.40 5.35 7.73
CA ALA A 54 -3.17 4.84 6.38
C ALA A 54 -4.32 3.95 5.87
N ARG A 55 -4.89 3.11 6.74
CA ARG A 55 -6.04 2.25 6.45
C ARG A 55 -7.29 3.08 6.15
N LEU A 56 -7.59 4.08 6.98
CA LEU A 56 -8.69 5.01 6.77
C LEU A 56 -8.49 5.82 5.48
N ALA A 57 -7.28 6.34 5.24
CA ALA A 57 -6.95 7.08 4.03
C ALA A 57 -7.21 6.24 2.77
N ALA A 58 -6.77 4.97 2.77
CA ALA A 58 -7.01 4.08 1.64
C ALA A 58 -8.50 3.77 1.44
N ASN A 59 -9.29 3.66 2.51
CA ASN A 59 -10.74 3.56 2.41
C ASN A 59 -11.35 4.80 1.75
N TYR A 60 -10.90 6.01 2.09
CA TYR A 60 -11.36 7.23 1.42
C TYR A 60 -10.96 7.27 -0.06
N VAL A 61 -9.69 6.96 -0.40
CA VAL A 61 -9.24 6.88 -1.80
C VAL A 61 -10.08 5.90 -2.60
N SER A 62 -10.42 4.74 -2.02
CA SER A 62 -11.23 3.71 -2.71
C SER A 62 -12.69 4.10 -2.97
N LYS A 63 -13.18 5.22 -2.42
CA LYS A 63 -14.49 5.78 -2.76
C LYS A 63 -14.44 6.62 -4.03
N HIS A 64 -13.25 7.06 -4.46
CA HIS A 64 -13.10 7.78 -5.72
C HIS A 64 -13.28 6.85 -6.91
N LYS A 65 -13.79 7.42 -8.01
CA LYS A 65 -14.06 6.69 -9.25
C LYS A 65 -12.82 5.92 -9.71
N ASN A 66 -13.02 4.66 -10.06
CA ASN A 66 -12.01 3.70 -10.53
C ASN A 66 -11.02 3.13 -9.49
N PHE A 67 -11.02 3.58 -8.24
CA PHE A 67 -10.19 2.99 -7.19
C PHE A 67 -10.98 1.97 -6.37
N LYS A 68 -10.32 0.90 -5.92
CA LYS A 68 -10.92 -0.14 -5.08
C LYS A 68 -9.92 -0.66 -4.05
N ARG A 69 -10.38 -1.11 -2.88
CA ARG A 69 -9.50 -1.71 -1.86
C ARG A 69 -9.02 -3.09 -2.30
N GLY A 70 -7.72 -3.33 -2.17
CA GLY A 70 -7.11 -4.65 -2.34
C GLY A 70 -7.03 -5.44 -1.02
N CYS A 71 -7.13 -6.77 -1.09
CA CYS A 71 -6.90 -7.65 0.05
C CYS A 71 -5.43 -8.11 0.07
N HIS A 72 -4.68 -7.70 1.09
CA HIS A 72 -3.28 -8.11 1.27
C HIS A 72 -3.15 -9.61 1.55
N GLY A 73 -4.10 -10.18 2.31
CA GLY A 73 -4.06 -11.60 2.69
C GLY A 73 -4.15 -12.49 1.46
N GLU A 74 -5.11 -12.22 0.58
CA GLU A 74 -5.24 -12.94 -0.69
C GLU A 74 -4.05 -12.69 -1.62
N LEU A 75 -3.56 -11.45 -1.73
CA LEU A 75 -2.38 -11.13 -2.52
C LEU A 75 -1.16 -11.96 -2.11
N PHE A 76 -0.89 -12.08 -0.81
CA PHE A 76 0.33 -12.71 -0.30
C PHE A 76 0.23 -14.22 -0.14
N THR A 77 -0.97 -14.74 0.18
CA THR A 77 -1.14 -16.14 0.61
C THR A 77 -2.01 -16.97 -0.32
N VAL A 78 -2.72 -16.33 -1.27
CA VAL A 78 -3.60 -16.99 -2.24
C VAL A 78 -3.36 -16.41 -3.64
N PRO A 79 -2.15 -16.54 -4.21
CA PRO A 79 -1.74 -15.83 -5.44
C PRO A 79 -2.60 -16.15 -6.68
N ASN A 80 -3.37 -17.24 -6.64
CA ASN A 80 -4.28 -17.65 -7.71
C ASN A 80 -5.70 -17.09 -7.57
N SER A 81 -6.03 -16.36 -6.50
CA SER A 81 -7.36 -15.77 -6.33
C SER A 81 -7.58 -14.61 -7.31
N LYS A 82 -8.85 -14.26 -7.56
CA LYS A 82 -9.15 -13.12 -8.44
C LYS A 82 -8.66 -11.78 -7.88
N ILE A 83 -8.59 -11.62 -6.56
CA ILE A 83 -7.99 -10.42 -5.95
C ILE A 83 -6.50 -10.35 -6.25
N ALA A 84 -5.77 -11.45 -6.05
CA ALA A 84 -4.34 -11.47 -6.34
C ALA A 84 -4.07 -11.23 -7.82
N GLN A 85 -4.82 -11.90 -8.72
CA GLN A 85 -4.73 -11.67 -10.16
C GLN A 85 -5.04 -10.22 -10.54
N TRP A 86 -6.08 -9.62 -9.96
CA TRP A 86 -6.41 -8.22 -10.20
C TRP A 86 -5.26 -7.30 -9.80
N ILE A 87 -4.72 -7.45 -8.58
CA ILE A 87 -3.67 -6.56 -8.07
C ILE A 87 -2.39 -6.70 -8.88
N LEU A 88 -1.96 -7.94 -9.17
CA LEU A 88 -0.70 -8.21 -9.88
C LEU A 88 -0.74 -7.76 -11.35
N ASN A 89 -1.92 -7.77 -11.98
CA ASN A 89 -2.06 -7.39 -13.39
C ASN A 89 -2.52 -5.93 -13.61
N ALA A 90 -2.84 -5.19 -12.54
CA ALA A 90 -3.26 -3.80 -12.66
C ALA A 90 -2.13 -2.93 -13.24
N GLU A 91 -2.48 -1.99 -14.13
CA GLU A 91 -1.52 -1.02 -14.70
C GLU A 91 -0.96 -0.05 -13.65
N LYS A 92 -1.67 0.08 -12.52
CA LYS A 92 -1.33 0.96 -11.42
C LYS A 92 -1.77 0.32 -10.12
N VAL A 93 -0.92 0.35 -9.11
CA VAL A 93 -1.20 -0.08 -7.74
C VAL A 93 -0.80 1.02 -6.78
N VAL A 94 -1.71 1.42 -5.91
CA VAL A 94 -1.46 2.44 -4.88
C VAL A 94 -1.20 1.74 -3.56
N CYS A 95 -0.11 2.08 -2.86
CA CYS A 95 0.18 1.61 -1.52
C CYS A 95 0.41 2.80 -0.59
N ILE A 96 -0.40 2.92 0.46
CA ILE A 96 -0.25 3.94 1.50
C ILE A 96 0.42 3.30 2.72
N ASP A 97 1.73 3.47 2.86
CA ASP A 97 2.43 3.09 4.08
C ASP A 97 2.14 4.07 5.20
N GLY A 98 2.07 3.55 6.43
CA GLY A 98 1.82 4.35 7.62
C GLY A 98 3.08 5.03 8.15
N CYS A 99 4.28 4.58 7.78
CA CYS A 99 5.53 5.19 8.24
C CYS A 99 6.73 4.82 7.37
N PHE A 100 7.86 5.46 7.67
CA PHE A 100 9.16 5.28 7.02
C PHE A 100 9.69 3.85 6.96
N LEU A 101 9.19 2.91 7.79
CA LEU A 101 9.58 1.50 7.73
C LEU A 101 9.11 0.81 6.44
N LYS A 102 8.11 1.36 5.74
CA LYS A 102 7.66 0.86 4.42
C LYS A 102 7.43 -0.65 4.40
N CYS A 103 6.83 -1.19 5.47
CA CYS A 103 6.72 -2.64 5.64
C CYS A 103 5.90 -3.29 4.52
N HIS A 104 4.84 -2.61 4.07
CA HIS A 104 3.98 -3.16 3.02
C HIS A 104 4.62 -2.95 1.65
N SER A 105 5.03 -1.72 1.30
CA SER A 105 5.60 -1.46 -0.03
C SER A 105 6.89 -2.23 -0.31
N ARG A 106 7.78 -2.47 0.68
CA ARG A 106 8.97 -3.31 0.48
C ARG A 106 8.64 -4.74 0.06
N ILE A 107 7.50 -5.28 0.51
CA ILE A 107 7.02 -6.59 0.04
C ILE A 107 6.53 -6.45 -1.41
N LEU A 108 5.70 -5.43 -1.68
CA LEU A 108 5.11 -5.19 -3.00
C LEU A 108 6.14 -4.90 -4.09
N GLU A 109 7.26 -4.25 -3.78
CA GLU A 109 8.36 -3.97 -4.70
C GLU A 109 8.97 -5.25 -5.32
N ASN A 110 8.77 -6.41 -4.68
CA ASN A 110 9.21 -7.72 -5.17
C ASN A 110 8.11 -8.49 -5.92
N MET A 111 6.89 -7.96 -5.97
CA MET A 111 5.72 -8.61 -6.57
C MET A 111 5.13 -7.80 -7.74
N ILE A 112 5.29 -6.48 -7.71
CA ILE A 112 4.72 -5.53 -8.65
C ILE A 112 5.87 -4.77 -9.32
N GLU A 113 5.76 -4.59 -10.63
CA GLU A 113 6.74 -3.83 -11.40
C GLU A 113 6.88 -2.40 -10.84
N PRO A 114 8.11 -1.88 -10.64
CA PRO A 114 8.32 -0.56 -10.05
C PRO A 114 7.59 0.59 -10.75
N SER A 115 7.40 0.48 -12.08
CA SER A 115 6.66 1.47 -12.89
C SER A 115 5.16 1.52 -12.57
N LYS A 116 4.60 0.45 -11.99
CA LYS A 116 3.18 0.30 -11.66
C LYS A 116 2.88 0.58 -10.19
N LEU A 117 3.88 0.56 -9.31
CA LEU A 117 3.70 0.69 -7.86
C LEU A 117 3.90 2.14 -7.39
N PHE A 118 2.83 2.77 -6.91
CA PHE A 118 2.80 4.13 -6.39
C PHE A 118 2.74 4.09 -4.86
N VAL A 119 3.85 4.42 -4.21
CA VAL A 119 4.01 4.34 -2.75
C VAL A 119 3.90 5.71 -2.12
N PHE A 120 3.10 5.80 -1.06
CA PHE A 120 2.90 7.01 -0.26
C PHE A 120 3.25 6.73 1.19
N ASP A 121 4.23 7.45 1.74
CA ASP A 121 4.48 7.46 3.19
C ASP A 121 3.58 8.51 3.84
N ALA A 122 2.46 8.06 4.43
CA ALA A 122 1.49 8.94 5.04
C ALA A 122 2.09 9.78 6.17
N LEU A 123 2.99 9.21 6.99
CA LEU A 123 3.61 9.93 8.11
C LEU A 123 4.41 11.13 7.62
N SER A 124 5.10 11.00 6.48
CA SER A 124 5.86 12.10 5.88
C SER A 124 4.97 13.28 5.46
N HIS A 125 3.68 13.02 5.21
CA HIS A 125 2.72 14.04 4.82
C HIS A 125 2.16 14.80 6.02
N TYR A 126 1.62 14.10 7.02
CA TYR A 126 0.92 14.75 8.14
C TYR A 126 1.84 15.06 9.34
N ASN A 127 3.01 14.41 9.44
CA ASN A 127 4.08 14.66 10.42
C ASN A 127 3.62 14.83 11.89
N LYS A 128 2.72 13.97 12.37
CA LYS A 128 2.22 13.93 13.75
C LYS A 128 2.30 12.52 14.34
N TYR A 129 2.01 12.40 15.64
CA TYR A 129 1.84 11.11 16.35
C TYR A 129 3.06 10.17 16.29
N ASN A 130 4.26 10.71 16.05
CA ASN A 130 5.49 9.94 15.92
C ASN A 130 5.81 9.05 17.14
N ASN A 131 5.32 9.47 18.31
CA ASN A 131 5.53 8.85 19.61
C ASN A 131 4.27 8.18 20.20
N ILE A 132 3.18 8.08 19.43
CA ILE A 132 1.92 7.45 19.88
C ILE A 132 1.80 6.11 19.15
N PHE A 133 1.64 5.03 19.91
CA PHE A 133 1.36 3.71 19.34
C PHE A 133 -0.14 3.44 19.30
N ASP A 134 -0.81 3.59 20.44
CA ASP A 134 -2.22 3.27 20.60
C ASP A 134 -3.10 4.13 19.69
N ILE A 135 -4.08 3.49 19.05
CA ILE A 135 -5.04 4.15 18.17
C ILE A 135 -5.83 5.17 18.99
N ASP A 136 -6.28 4.79 20.19
CA ASP A 136 -7.08 5.65 21.08
C ASP A 136 -6.28 6.74 21.79
N GLY A 137 -4.95 6.79 21.56
CA GLY A 137 -4.13 7.95 21.90
C GLY A 137 -4.41 9.19 21.05
N VAL A 138 -5.21 9.07 19.98
CA VAL A 138 -5.69 10.19 19.14
C VAL A 138 -7.22 10.11 19.00
N PRO A 139 -7.99 11.18 19.26
CA PRO A 139 -9.44 11.17 19.13
C PRO A 139 -9.91 10.76 17.73
N GLU A 140 -10.96 9.93 17.64
CA GLU A 140 -11.42 9.37 16.37
C GLU A 140 -11.72 10.40 15.27
N VAL A 141 -12.33 11.53 15.64
CA VAL A 141 -12.61 12.63 14.72
C VAL A 141 -11.31 13.15 14.11
N GLU A 142 -10.29 13.38 14.94
CA GLU A 142 -8.97 13.83 14.49
C GLU A 142 -8.29 12.78 13.59
N ARG A 143 -8.39 11.49 13.93
CA ARG A 143 -7.86 10.39 13.09
C ARG A 143 -8.46 10.40 11.69
N LYS A 144 -9.79 10.60 11.61
CA LYS A 144 -10.54 10.65 10.35
C LYS A 144 -10.20 11.88 9.52
N GLU A 145 -10.09 13.05 10.14
CA GLU A 145 -9.69 14.29 9.47
C GLU A 145 -8.29 14.18 8.86
N VAL A 146 -7.32 13.64 9.62
CA VAL A 146 -5.96 13.41 9.11
C VAL A 146 -5.96 12.38 7.98
N ALA A 147 -6.72 11.29 8.11
CA ALA A 147 -6.82 10.28 7.07
C ALA A 147 -7.47 10.81 5.77
N GLU A 148 -8.48 11.66 5.88
CA GLU A 148 -9.08 12.34 4.72
C GLU A 148 -8.07 13.29 4.06
N ASN A 149 -7.32 14.06 4.84
CA ASN A 149 -6.24 14.90 4.34
C ASN A 149 -5.18 14.09 3.56
N VAL A 150 -4.74 12.95 4.11
CA VAL A 150 -3.83 12.02 3.41
C VAL A 150 -4.46 11.50 2.11
N ALA A 151 -5.73 11.11 2.12
CA ALA A 151 -6.42 10.62 0.93
C ALA A 151 -6.47 11.66 -0.20
N GLN A 152 -6.79 12.92 0.13
CA GLN A 152 -6.78 14.02 -0.85
C GLN A 152 -5.39 14.26 -1.42
N TRP A 153 -4.35 14.20 -0.58
CA TRP A 153 -2.96 14.31 -1.04
C TRP A 153 -2.56 13.17 -1.99
N VAL A 154 -2.95 11.93 -1.70
CA VAL A 154 -2.69 10.77 -2.57
C VAL A 154 -3.36 10.96 -3.93
N LEU A 155 -4.65 11.29 -3.96
CA LEU A 155 -5.40 11.47 -5.21
C LEU A 155 -4.81 12.58 -6.07
N LYS A 156 -4.52 13.74 -5.47
CA LYS A 156 -3.88 14.86 -6.16
C LYS A 156 -2.52 14.47 -6.73
N SER A 157 -1.71 13.73 -5.96
CA SER A 157 -0.38 13.29 -6.40
C SER A 157 -0.45 12.32 -7.59
N ILE A 158 -1.47 11.45 -7.61
CA ILE A 158 -1.73 10.52 -8.72
C ILE A 158 -2.17 11.29 -9.98
N GLU A 159 -3.04 12.29 -9.85
CA GLU A 159 -3.49 13.13 -10.97
C GLU A 159 -2.33 13.94 -11.58
N GLU A 160 -1.46 14.48 -10.73
CA GLU A 160 -0.29 15.26 -11.15
C GLU A 160 0.87 14.39 -11.70
N ASN A 161 0.71 13.06 -11.76
CA ASN A 161 1.77 12.09 -12.07
C ASN A 161 3.06 12.31 -11.24
N LYS A 162 2.94 12.88 -10.04
CA LYS A 162 4.08 13.07 -9.14
C LYS A 162 4.34 11.76 -8.42
N ILE A 163 5.29 11.00 -8.95
CA ILE A 163 5.82 9.79 -8.30
C ILE A 163 6.91 10.25 -7.32
N LEU A 164 6.77 9.91 -6.03
CA LEU A 164 7.92 9.86 -5.13
C LEU A 164 8.75 8.64 -5.54
N THR A 165 9.60 8.81 -6.55
CA THR A 165 10.65 7.83 -6.80
C THR A 165 11.53 7.80 -5.55
N ASN A 166 11.74 6.61 -5.00
CA ASN A 166 12.72 6.39 -3.95
C ASN A 166 14.10 6.84 -4.48
N ASN A 167 14.47 8.10 -4.28
CA ASN A 167 15.85 8.53 -4.36
C ASN A 167 16.58 7.94 -3.15
N SER A 168 16.93 6.66 -3.22
CA SER A 168 18.13 6.17 -2.56
C SER A 168 19.32 6.70 -3.36
N SER A 169 19.66 7.97 -3.14
CA SER A 169 21.02 8.47 -3.33
C SER A 169 21.41 9.28 -2.10
N CYS A 170 21.61 8.58 -0.99
CA CYS A 170 22.44 9.11 0.08
C CYS A 170 23.90 8.93 -0.35
N CYS A 171 24.35 9.82 -1.24
CA CYS A 171 25.75 10.10 -1.50
C CYS A 171 25.92 11.62 -1.58
N LYS A 172 26.15 12.24 -0.43
CA LYS A 172 27.01 13.42 -0.30
C LYS A 172 27.91 13.20 0.90
#